data_AF-K1TY94-F1
#
_entry.id   AF-K1TY94-F1
#
_cell.length_a   1.000
_cell.length_b   1.000
_cell.length_c   1.000
_cell.angle_alpha   90.00
_cell.angle_beta   90.00
_cell.angle_gamma   90.00
#
_symmetry.space_group_name_H-M   'P 1'
#
loop_
_entity.id
_entity.type
_entity.pdbx_description
1 polymer ?
#
loop_
_entity_poly.entity_id
_entity_poly.type
_entity_poly.pdbx_seq_one_letter_code
_entity_poly.pdbx_strand_id
1 'polypeptide(L)'
;MPNSAFLRTTGEKFDIALLDPPYEKSLIQRSLPALTEKMKDTGVIICEHEPGCRLPEEINGFVITKSKKYGKTALTFYRKPQTEDEE
;
A
#
# COMPACT_ATOMS: atom_id res chain seq x y z
N MET A 1 -10.98 16.75 9.67
CA MET A 1 -10.06 15.80 9.01
C MET A 1 -10.86 14.86 8.10
N PRO A 2 -10.88 15.00 6.76
CA PRO A 2 -11.76 14.17 5.94
C PRO A 2 -11.10 13.17 4.97
N ASN A 3 -9.78 12.94 4.99
CA ASN A 3 -9.14 12.12 3.93
C ASN A 3 -9.29 10.59 4.11
N SER A 4 -10.06 10.14 5.10
CA SER A 4 -10.16 8.71 5.47
C SER A 4 -11.59 8.27 5.82
N ALA A 5 -12.59 9.11 5.49
CA ALA A 5 -14.00 8.78 5.77
C ALA A 5 -14.43 7.49 5.06
N PHE A 6 -14.10 7.35 3.78
CA PHE A 6 -14.47 6.18 2.98
C PHE A 6 -13.83 4.88 3.49
N LEU A 7 -12.53 4.88 3.80
CA LEU A 7 -11.83 3.71 4.35
C LEU A 7 -12.44 3.25 5.68
N ARG A 8 -12.95 4.18 6.50
CA ARG A 8 -13.60 3.84 7.77
C ARG A 8 -15.02 3.29 7.59
N THR A 9 -15.76 3.74 6.58
CA THR A 9 -17.17 3.37 6.41
C THR A 9 -17.39 2.18 5.48
N THR A 10 -16.43 1.86 4.61
CA THR A 10 -16.59 0.72 3.69
C THR A 10 -16.38 -0.62 4.41
N GLY A 11 -17.30 -1.56 4.17
CA GLY A 11 -17.19 -2.97 4.56
C GLY A 11 -16.55 -3.84 3.48
N GLU A 12 -16.30 -3.29 2.29
CA GLU A 12 -15.72 -4.04 1.19
C GLU A 12 -14.21 -4.20 1.34
N LYS A 13 -13.69 -5.32 0.84
CA LYS A 13 -12.26 -5.57 0.71
C LYS A 13 -11.83 -5.39 -0.74
N PHE A 14 -10.70 -4.72 -0.94
CA PHE A 14 -10.18 -4.38 -2.26
C PHE A 14 -9.10 -5.37 -2.71
N ASP A 15 -9.09 -5.67 -4.01
CA ASP A 15 -8.04 -6.44 -4.68
C ASP A 15 -6.87 -5.55 -5.11
N ILE A 16 -7.13 -4.28 -5.41
CA ILE A 16 -6.13 -3.32 -5.87
C ILE A 16 -6.33 -2.00 -5.12
N ALA A 17 -5.26 -1.48 -4.52
CA ALA A 17 -5.23 -0.12 -3.99
C ALA A 17 -4.10 0.68 -4.63
N LEU A 18 -4.44 1.86 -5.15
CA LEU A 18 -3.50 2.81 -5.71
C LEU A 18 -3.37 3.99 -4.74
N LEU A 19 -2.18 4.22 -4.21
CA LEU A 19 -1.86 5.39 -3.38
C LEU A 19 -0.97 6.33 -4.17
N ASP A 20 -1.57 7.39 -4.66
CA ASP A 20 -0.89 8.55 -5.24
C ASP A 20 -1.23 9.78 -4.39
N PRO A 21 -0.57 9.99 -3.23
CA PRO A 21 -0.83 11.16 -2.41
C PRO A 21 -0.25 12.41 -3.09
N PRO A 22 -0.88 13.59 -2.92
CA PRO A 22 -0.23 14.84 -3.27
C PRO A 22 0.97 15.09 -2.34
N TYR A 23 2.19 14.98 -2.87
CA TYR A 23 3.51 15.43 -2.36
C TYR A 23 3.92 15.13 -0.90
N GLU A 24 3.07 14.57 -0.04
CA GLU A 24 3.33 14.41 1.38
C GLU A 24 3.70 12.98 1.77
N LYS A 25 5.00 12.78 2.03
CA LYS A 25 5.61 11.53 2.53
C LYS A 25 4.89 10.93 3.75
N SER A 26 4.34 11.79 4.61
CA SER A 26 3.64 11.36 5.82
C SER A 26 2.24 10.79 5.55
N LEU A 27 1.64 11.05 4.39
CA LEU A 27 0.27 10.60 4.10
C LEU A 27 0.22 9.09 3.81
N ILE A 28 1.19 8.58 3.04
CA ILE A 28 1.32 7.14 2.75
C ILE A 28 1.56 6.37 4.05
N GLN A 29 2.52 6.79 4.88
CA GLN A 29 2.83 6.10 6.12
C GLN A 29 1.64 6.07 7.10
N ARG A 30 0.83 7.13 7.14
CA ARG A 30 -0.36 7.20 8.00
C ARG A 30 -1.57 6.42 7.44
N SER A 31 -1.67 6.30 6.12
CA SER A 31 -2.83 5.67 5.46
C SER A 31 -2.64 4.18 5.22
N LEU A 32 -1.39 3.73 5.06
CA LEU A 32 -1.05 2.33 4.80
C LEU A 32 -1.66 1.37 5.84
N PRO A 33 -1.53 1.56 7.17
CA PRO A 33 -2.09 0.64 8.14
C PRO A 33 -3.61 0.47 7.99
N ALA A 34 -4.35 1.58 7.93
CA ALA A 34 -5.80 1.54 7.76
C ALA A 34 -6.24 0.95 6.41
N LEU A 35 -5.43 1.13 5.37
CA LEU A 35 -5.69 0.54 4.05
C LEU A 35 -5.47 -0.98 4.06
N THR A 36 -4.40 -1.48 4.69
CA THR A 36 -4.11 -2.92 4.73
C THR A 36 -5.25 -3.73 5.35
N GLU A 37 -5.98 -3.17 6.33
CA GLU A 37 -7.15 -3.82 6.94
C GLU A 37 -8.33 -3.97 5.98
N LYS A 38 -8.37 -3.14 4.93
CA LYS A 38 -9.39 -3.14 3.88
C LYS A 38 -8.93 -3.84 2.61
N MET A 39 -7.75 -4.44 2.60
CA MET A 39 -7.28 -5.25 1.47
C MET A 39 -7.63 -6.71 1.67
N LYS A 40 -7.86 -7.41 0.56
CA LYS A 40 -7.84 -8.88 0.54
C LYS A 40 -6.40 -9.38 0.65
N ASP A 41 -6.24 -10.61 1.12
CA ASP A 41 -4.90 -11.22 1.27
C ASP A 41 -4.20 -11.44 -0.08
N THR A 42 -4.98 -11.67 -1.14
CA THR A 42 -4.51 -11.75 -2.54
C THR A 42 -4.32 -10.38 -3.19
N GLY A 43 -4.62 -9.29 -2.48
CA GLY A 43 -4.64 -7.95 -3.02
C GLY A 43 -3.24 -7.34 -3.17
N VAL A 44 -3.15 -6.30 -4.01
CA VAL A 44 -1.93 -5.54 -4.25
C VAL A 44 -2.12 -4.07 -3.90
N ILE A 45 -1.15 -3.50 -3.19
CA ILE A 45 -1.10 -2.07 -2.89
C ILE A 45 0.05 -1.48 -3.69
N ILE A 46 -0.23 -0.43 -4.45
CA ILE A 46 0.72 0.27 -5.31
C ILE A 46 0.86 1.68 -4.76
N CYS A 47 2.06 2.03 -4.30
CA CYS A 47 2.36 3.34 -3.74
C CYS A 47 3.27 4.12 -4.70
N GLU A 48 2.82 5.28 -5.14
CA GLU A 48 3.62 6.28 -5.84
C GLU A 48 4.25 7.25 -4.84
N HIS A 49 5.57 7.41 -4.88
CA HIS A 49 6.29 8.27 -3.96
C HIS A 49 7.61 8.79 -4.55
N GLU A 50 8.19 9.83 -3.94
CA GLU A 50 9.55 10.26 -4.30
C GLU A 50 10.59 9.18 -3.96
N PRO A 51 11.67 8.99 -4.77
CA PRO A 51 12.73 8.01 -4.51
C PRO A 51 13.43 8.16 -3.16
N GLY A 52 13.38 9.35 -2.54
CA GLY A 52 13.93 9.60 -1.20
C GLY A 52 12.99 9.23 -0.04
N CYS A 53 11.75 8.82 -0.33
CA CYS A 53 10.79 8.38 0.68
C CYS A 53 11.07 6.93 1.06
N ARG A 54 11.42 6.70 2.33
CA ARG A 54 11.56 5.35 2.88
C ARG A 54 10.19 4.86 3.34
N LEU A 55 9.71 3.81 2.68
CA LEU A 55 8.52 3.09 3.10
C LEU A 55 8.93 1.87 3.96
N PRO A 56 8.07 1.42 4.89
CA PRO A 56 8.36 0.22 5.68
C PRO A 56 8.42 -1.01 4.78
N GLU A 57 9.33 -1.94 5.05
CA GLU A 57 9.46 -3.17 4.25
C GLU A 57 8.26 -4.13 4.44
N GLU A 58 7.65 -4.09 5.63
CA GLU A 58 6.48 -4.88 5.99
C GLU A 58 5.46 -4.04 6.76
N ILE A 59 4.17 -4.23 6.46
CA ILE A 59 3.04 -3.59 7.14
C ILE A 59 1.86 -4.58 7.19
N ASN A 60 1.45 -5.02 8.38
CA ASN A 60 0.30 -5.93 8.56
C ASN A 60 0.36 -7.18 7.65
N GLY A 61 1.54 -7.78 7.52
CA GLY A 61 1.80 -8.95 6.67
C GLY A 61 1.92 -8.65 5.17
N PHE A 62 1.71 -7.41 4.73
CA PHE A 62 2.05 -6.97 3.38
C PHE A 62 3.54 -6.62 3.31
N VAL A 63 4.27 -7.25 2.41
CA VAL A 63 5.71 -7.01 2.19
C VAL A 63 5.95 -6.35 0.84
N ILE A 64 7.02 -5.57 0.73
CA ILE A 64 7.47 -5.04 -0.56
C ILE A 64 7.89 -6.20 -1.48
N THR A 65 7.17 -6.39 -2.58
CA THR A 65 7.51 -7.41 -3.60
C THR A 65 8.27 -6.82 -4.77
N LYS A 66 8.07 -5.53 -5.05
CA LYS A 66 8.69 -4.85 -6.17
C LYS A 66 8.82 -3.36 -5.87
N SER A 67 9.94 -2.78 -6.24
CA SER A 67 10.10 -1.33 -6.29
C SER A 67 10.73 -0.94 -7.62
N LYS A 68 10.18 0.07 -8.29
CA LYS A 68 10.66 0.52 -9.58
C LYS A 68 10.72 2.04 -9.63
N LYS A 69 11.89 2.55 -10.00
CA LYS A 69 12.14 3.99 -10.12
C LYS A 69 11.83 4.46 -11.55
N TYR A 70 11.08 5.55 -11.64
CA TYR A 70 10.70 6.25 -12.86
C TYR A 70 11.11 7.72 -12.75
N GLY A 71 12.36 8.02 -13.11
CA GLY A 71 12.90 9.38 -13.06
C GLY A 71 12.85 9.98 -11.64
N LYS A 72 11.93 10.94 -11.44
CA LYS A 72 11.71 11.66 -10.17
C LYS A 72 10.74 10.96 -9.21
N THR A 73 10.14 9.84 -9.63
CA THR A 73 9.17 9.09 -8.84
C THR A 73 9.60 7.62 -8.69
N ALA A 74 9.11 6.94 -7.67
CA ALA A 74 9.26 5.52 -7.43
C ALA A 74 7.88 4.89 -7.17
N LEU A 75 7.66 3.72 -7.76
CA LEU A 75 6.50 2.88 -7.53
C LEU A 75 6.90 1.69 -6.69
N THR A 76 6.24 1.51 -5.56
CA THR A 76 6.47 0.38 -4.65
C THR A 76 5.20 -0.46 -4.55
N PHE A 77 5.36 -1.77 -4.69
CA PHE A 77 4.28 -2.76 -4.71
C PHE A 77 4.34 -3.60 -3.45
N TYR A 78 3.25 -3.64 -2.71
CA TYR A 78 3.08 -4.49 -1.54
C TYR A 78 2.09 -5.61 -1.82
N ARG A 79 2.42 -6.82 -1.36
CA ARG A 79 1.53 -8.00 -1.37
C ARG A 79 1.80 -8.82 -0.12
N LYS A 80 0.81 -9.60 0.34
CA LYS A 80 1.11 -10.64 1.32
C LYS A 80 1.91 -11.76 0.64
N PRO A 81 2.91 -12.34 1.32
CA PRO A 81 3.52 -13.57 0.84
C PRO A 81 2.41 -14.63 0.80
N GLN A 82 2.15 -15.16 -0.39
CA GLN A 82 1.30 -16.33 -0.49
C GLN A 82 2.15 -17.49 -0.02
N THR A 83 1.77 -18.11 1.09
CA THR A 83 2.14 -19.51 1.31
C THR A 83 1.53 -20.26 0.14
N GLU A 84 2.37 -20.71 -0.79
CA GLU A 84 2.04 -21.84 -1.64
C GLU A 84 1.69 -22.96 -0.65
N ASP A 85 0.40 -23.21 -0.47
CA ASP A 85 -0.05 -24.49 0.06
C ASP A 85 0.45 -25.51 -0.95
N GLU A 86 1.50 -26.25 -0.54
CA GLU A 86 1.98 -27.44 -1.22
C GLU A 86 0.78 -28.41 -1.35
N GLU A 87 0.31 -28.62 -2.58
CA GLU A 87 -0.43 -29.84 -2.97
C GLU A 87 0.42 -30.68 -3.92
#